data_AF-A0A962NNB5-F1
#
_entry.id   AF-A0A962NNB5-F1
#
_cell.length_a   1.000
_cell.length_b   1.000
_cell.length_c   1.000
_cell.angle_alpha   90.00
_cell.angle_beta   90.00
_cell.angle_gamma   90.00
#
_symmetry.space_group_name_H-M   'P 1'
#
loop_
_entity.id
_entity.type
_entity.pdbx_description
1 polymer ?
#
loop_
_entity_poly.entity_id
_entity_poly.type
_entity_poly.pdbx_seq_one_letter_code
_entity_poly.pdbx_strand_id
1 'polypeptide(L)' 'MSADIQHIRNVQAYRELLAILQKPYQDVCQVCEGTGKLSNAHVCLSCKGSGSRWLKLI' A
#
# COMPACT_ATOMS: atom_id res chain seq x y z
N MET A 1 -5.83 14.15 29.07
CA MET A 1 -6.48 13.96 27.75
C MET A 1 -5.50 13.90 26.58
N SER A 2 -4.24 14.35 26.70
CA SER A 2 -3.24 14.28 25.62
C SER A 2 -2.51 12.93 25.53
N ALA A 3 -2.27 12.26 26.66
CA ALA A 3 -1.58 10.96 26.69
C ALA A 3 -2.38 9.83 26.01
N ASP A 4 -3.71 9.82 26.17
CA ASP A 4 -4.60 8.83 25.55
C ASP A 4 -4.61 8.94 24.03
N ILE A 5 -4.58 10.17 23.50
CA ILE A 5 -4.54 10.45 22.06
C ILE A 5 -3.22 9.96 21.46
N GLN A 6 -2.10 10.20 22.15
CA GLN A 6 -0.79 9.73 21.71
C GLN A 6 -0.69 8.20 21.74
N HIS A 7 -1.24 7.56 22.77
CA HIS A 7 -1.30 6.10 22.88
C HIS A 7 -2.12 5.48 21.73
N ILE A 8 -3.28 6.04 21.41
CA ILE A 8 -4.13 5.57 20.30
C ILE A 8 -3.39 5.70 18.95
N ARG A 9 -2.72 6.84 18.70
CA ARG A 9 -1.92 7.06 17.48
C ARG A 9 -0.80 6.03 17.34
N ASN A 10 -0.09 5.73 18.42
CA ASN A 10 1.00 4.75 18.41
C ASN A 10 0.49 3.33 18.11
N VAL A 11 -0.65 2.94 18.68
CA VAL A 11 -1.29 1.64 18.38
C VAL A 11 -1.73 1.57 16.92
N GLN A 12 -2.28 2.65 16.37
CA GLN A 12 -2.69 2.69 14.97
C GLN A 12 -1.48 2.60 14.02
N ALA A 13 -0.43 3.39 14.26
CA ALA A 13 0.81 3.34 13.49
C ALA A 13 1.46 1.94 13.54
N TYR A 14 1.46 1.28 14.71
CA TYR A 14 1.98 -0.08 14.85
C TYR A 14 1.18 -1.10 14.02
N ARG A 15 -0.16 -1.00 14.00
CA ARG A 15 -1.01 -1.88 13.19
C ARG A 15 -0.79 -1.67 11.69
N GLU A 16 -0.66 -0.42 11.25
CA GLU A 16 -0.36 -0.08 9.86
C GLU A 16 1.01 -0.62 9.44
N LEU A 17 2.03 -0.46 10.28
CA LEU A 17 3.37 -1.02 10.06
C LEU A 17 3.31 -2.55 9.92
N LEU A 18 2.64 -3.26 10.83
CA LEU A 18 2.48 -4.71 10.75
C LEU A 18 1.78 -5.15 9.46
N ALA A 19 0.74 -4.44 9.04
CA ALA A 19 0.03 -4.75 7.80
C ALA A 19 0.91 -4.55 6.55
N ILE A 20 1.77 -3.53 6.56
CA ILE A 20 2.77 -3.31 5.51
C ILE A 20 3.81 -4.42 5.52
N LEU A 21 4.37 -4.77 6.68
CA LEU A 21 5.38 -5.84 6.78
C LEU A 21 4.84 -7.22 6.35
N GLN A 22 3.56 -7.52 6.60
CA GLN A 22 2.93 -8.76 6.13
C GLN A 22 2.70 -8.79 4.61
N LYS A 23 2.47 -7.64 3.99
CA LYS A 23 2.28 -7.49 2.53
C LYS A 23 3.11 -6.32 2.01
N PRO A 24 4.46 -6.46 2.00
CA PRO A 24 5.37 -5.35 1.77
C PRO A 24 5.40 -4.91 0.32
N TYR A 25 4.79 -5.69 -0.56
CA TYR A 25 4.68 -5.39 -1.97
C TYR A 25 3.25 -5.01 -2.36
N GLN A 26 3.13 -4.10 -3.32
CA GLN A 26 1.91 -3.80 -4.04
C GLN A 26 2.17 -3.83 -5.53
N ASP A 27 1.16 -4.26 -6.28
CA ASP A 27 1.20 -4.22 -7.73
C ASP A 27 0.71 -2.85 -8.19
N VAL A 28 1.60 -2.11 -8.86
CA VAL A 28 1.37 -0.72 -9.30
C VAL A 28 1.55 -0.66 -10.81
N CYS A 29 0.57 -0.11 -11.54
CA CYS A 29 0.82 0.30 -12.94
C CYS A 29 1.62 1.60 -12.92
N GLN A 30 2.79 1.61 -13.58
CA GLN A 30 3.61 2.81 -13.70
C GLN A 30 2.94 3.89 -14.56
N VAL A 31 2.15 3.50 -15.56
CA VAL A 31 1.48 4.44 -16.48
C VAL A 31 0.34 5.21 -15.79
N CYS A 32 -0.30 4.61 -14.77
CA CYS A 32 -1.39 5.25 -14.03
C CYS A 32 -1.06 5.47 -12.55
N GLU A 33 0.22 5.33 -12.18
CA GLU A 33 0.75 5.56 -10.83
C GLU A 33 -0.05 4.85 -9.73
N GLY A 34 -0.58 3.66 -10.02
CA GLY A 34 -1.34 2.88 -9.04
C GLY A 34 -2.81 3.26 -8.87
N THR A 35 -3.37 4.16 -9.70
CA THR A 35 -4.84 4.40 -9.74
C THR A 35 -5.61 3.14 -10.16
N GLY A 36 -5.00 2.26 -10.95
CA GLY A 36 -5.50 0.93 -11.26
C GLY A 36 -4.99 -0.10 -10.24
N LYS A 37 -5.86 -0.58 -9.35
CA LYS A 37 -5.57 -1.74 -8.48
C LYS A 37 -5.38 -2.97 -9.36
N LEU A 38 -4.17 -3.50 -9.38
CA LEU A 38 -3.87 -4.78 -10.02
C LEU A 38 -4.19 -5.91 -9.05
N SER A 39 -5.35 -6.53 -9.23
CA SER A 39 -5.68 -7.80 -8.56
C SER A 39 -5.00 -8.94 -9.32
N ASN A 40 -3.76 -9.27 -8.96
CA ASN A 40 -3.01 -10.43 -9.48
C ASN A 40 -2.75 -10.47 -11.00
N ALA A 41 -3.09 -9.42 -11.74
CA ALA A 41 -2.86 -9.36 -13.18
C ALA A 41 -1.55 -8.63 -13.48
N HIS A 42 -0.70 -9.19 -14.34
CA HIS A 42 0.47 -8.49 -14.87
C HIS A 42 0.11 -7.28 -15.75
N VAL A 43 -1.16 -7.13 -16.13
CA VAL A 43 -1.67 -6.10 -17.04
C VAL A 43 -2.72 -5.25 -16.34
N CYS A 44 -2.53 -3.93 -16.39
CA CYS A 44 -3.44 -2.98 -15.77
C CYS A 44 -4.70 -2.76 -16.58
N LEU A 45 -5.85 -2.87 -15.93
CA LEU A 45 -7.15 -2.73 -16.58
C LEU A 45 -7.44 -1.29 -17.05
N SER A 46 -6.86 -0.28 -16.38
CA SER A 46 -7.06 1.13 -16.75
C SER A 46 -6.12 1.59 -17.86
N CYS A 47 -4.83 1.29 -17.71
CA CYS A 47 -3.77 1.82 -18.59
C CYS A 47 -3.38 0.83 -19.72
N LYS A 48 -3.82 -0.45 -19.63
CA LYS A 48 -3.34 -1.61 -20.43
C LYS A 48 -1.81 -1.83 -20.41
N GLY A 49 -1.07 -1.04 -19.65
CA GLY A 49 0.37 -1.18 -19.42
C GLY A 49 0.70 -2.31 -18.45
N SER A 50 2.00 -2.61 -18.36
CA SER A 50 2.53 -3.63 -17.46
C SER A 50 2.56 -3.15 -16.02
N GLY A 51 2.02 -3.97 -15.12
CA GLY A 51 2.19 -3.81 -13.68
C GLY A 51 3.60 -4.20 -13.27
N SER A 52 4.20 -3.41 -12.39
CA SER A 52 5.42 -3.81 -11.68
C SER A 52 5.08 -3.99 -10.19
N ARG A 53 5.79 -4.92 -9.54
CA ARG A 53 5.63 -5.18 -8.11
C ARG A 53 6.56 -4.26 -7.33
N TRP A 54 6.00 -3.26 -6.63
CA TRP A 54 6.75 -2.25 -5.90
C TRP A 54 6.71 -2.53 -4.41
N LEU A 55 7.79 -2.17 -3.71
CA LEU A 55 7.76 -2.12 -2.24
C LEU A 55 6.83 -0.97 -1.81
N LYS A 56 5.95 -1.22 -0.85
CA LYS A 56 5.22 -0.19 -0.11
C LYS A 56 6.22 0.51 0.80
N LEU A 57 7.02 1.42 0.25
CA LEU A 57 7.80 2.35 1.06
C LEU A 57 6.81 3.34 1.68
N ILE A 58 6.83 3.40 3.02
CA ILE A 58 6.07 4.34 3.85
C ILE A 58 6.59 5.75 3.61
#